data_AF-A0A954T2Q6-F1
#
_entry.id   AF-A0A954T2Q6-F1
#
_cell.length_a   1.000
_cell.length_b   1.000
_cell.length_c   1.000
_cell.angle_alpha   90.00
_cell.angle_beta   90.00
_cell.angle_gamma   90.00
#
_symmetry.space_group_name_H-M   'P 1'
#
loop_
_entity.id
_entity.type
_entity.pdbx_description
1 polymer ?
#
loop_
_entity_poly.entity_id
_entity_poly.type
_entity_poly.pdbx_seq_one_letter_code
_entity_poly.pdbx_strand_id
1 'polypeptide(L)'
;MANRTLFSSLKSILPRATVRNEAGGPAYALEPKHALAQFAATGCFNGTFYAGAETQLATLKTLIDQVNDNVYLAKLAVYARERAYMKDMSAALAATLAARDTVLFHQVFDRVIDNGRVLRTLFQMIRSGQFGKKSLSSSLQRAFQRWLNSAAPEKLLSASIGHDPSL
;
A
#
# COMPACT_ATOMS: atom_id res chain seq x y z
N MET A 1 45.85 35.16 11.36
CA MET A 1 44.42 34.92 11.02
C MET A 1 44.31 33.50 10.45
N ALA A 2 43.37 32.67 10.90
CA ALA A 2 43.25 31.28 10.44
C ALA A 2 42.77 31.20 8.98
N ASN A 3 43.41 30.34 8.18
CA ASN A 3 43.11 30.19 6.75
C ASN A 3 41.78 29.45 6.56
N ARG A 4 40.72 30.20 6.23
CA ARG A 4 39.35 29.68 6.09
C ARG A 4 39.19 28.64 4.99
N THR A 5 40.04 28.61 3.98
CA THR A 5 40.01 27.62 2.89
C THR A 5 40.65 26.28 3.26
N LEU A 6 41.68 26.29 4.11
CA LEU A 6 42.34 25.05 4.59
C LEU A 6 41.61 24.41 5.78
N PHE A 7 40.96 25.24 6.61
CA PHE A 7 40.23 24.77 7.80
C PHE A 7 38.71 24.74 7.60
N SER A 8 38.21 24.90 6.37
CA SER A 8 36.79 24.68 6.06
C SER A 8 36.47 23.20 5.92
N SER A 9 35.71 22.65 6.87
CA SER A 9 35.15 21.31 6.75
C SER A 9 33.80 21.36 6.04
N LEU A 10 33.78 21.34 4.70
CA LEU A 10 32.53 21.20 3.95
C LEU A 10 31.75 19.94 4.34
N LYS A 11 32.45 18.88 4.77
CA LYS A 11 31.87 17.63 5.27
C LYS A 11 31.14 17.77 6.62
N SER A 12 31.41 18.80 7.42
CA SER A 12 30.67 19.03 8.68
C SER A 12 29.34 19.75 8.47
N ILE A 13 29.13 20.35 7.28
CA ILE A 13 27.92 21.09 6.92
C ILE A 13 26.87 20.13 6.33
N LEU A 14 27.31 19.06 5.69
CA LEU A 14 26.43 18.07 5.07
C LEU A 14 25.82 17.14 6.13
N PRO A 15 24.52 16.82 6.03
CA PRO A 15 23.88 15.89 6.95
C PRO A 15 24.53 14.50 6.83
N ARG A 16 24.79 13.88 7.99
CA ARG A 16 25.34 12.52 8.04
C ARG A 16 24.28 11.51 7.61
N ALA A 17 24.72 10.50 6.87
CA ALA A 17 23.87 9.35 6.55
C ALA A 17 23.36 8.70 7.84
N THR A 18 22.06 8.40 7.86
CA THR A 18 21.38 7.87 9.05
C THR A 18 21.19 6.36 8.96
N VAL A 19 21.25 5.78 7.77
CA VAL A 19 21.01 4.35 7.51
C VAL A 19 21.93 3.83 6.41
N ARG A 20 21.88 2.53 6.13
CA ARG A 20 22.48 1.92 4.94
C ARG A 20 21.40 1.41 4.01
N ASN A 21 21.65 1.45 2.71
CA ASN A 21 20.78 0.84 1.72
C ASN A 21 21.01 -0.69 1.62
N GLU A 22 20.21 -1.36 0.82
CA GLU A 22 20.31 -2.82 0.59
C GLU A 22 21.66 -3.26 -0.02
N ALA A 23 22.38 -2.36 -0.68
CA ALA A 23 23.74 -2.61 -1.20
C ALA A 23 24.85 -2.32 -0.16
N GLY A 24 24.50 -1.96 1.08
CA GLY A 24 25.42 -1.68 2.17
C GLY A 24 26.04 -0.27 2.16
N GLY A 25 25.67 0.58 1.21
CA GLY A 25 26.13 1.97 1.09
C GLY A 25 25.39 2.92 2.03
N PRO A 26 26.01 4.06 2.42
CA PRO A 26 25.38 5.06 3.30
C PRO A 26 24.18 5.73 2.62
N ALA A 27 23.08 5.90 3.36
CA ALA A 27 21.82 6.47 2.88
C ALA A 27 21.10 7.29 3.97
N TYR A 28 20.03 7.96 3.57
CA TYR A 28 19.19 8.77 4.46
C TYR A 28 17.83 8.10 4.65
N ALA A 29 17.39 8.03 5.90
CA ALA A 29 16.08 7.48 6.24
C ALA A 29 15.00 8.46 5.79
N LEU A 30 14.01 7.95 5.07
CA LEU A 30 12.82 8.70 4.73
C LEU A 30 11.88 8.75 5.94
N GLU A 31 11.12 9.83 6.07
CA GLU A 31 10.04 9.89 7.04
C GLU A 31 9.01 8.78 6.77
N PRO A 32 8.36 8.20 7.79
CA PRO A 32 7.46 7.06 7.62
C PRO A 32 6.36 7.29 6.57
N LYS A 33 5.75 8.48 6.56
CA LYS A 33 4.74 8.85 5.54
C LYS A 33 5.34 8.84 4.14
N HIS A 34 6.50 9.45 3.96
CA HIS A 34 7.18 9.50 2.66
C HIS A 34 7.61 8.10 2.20
N ALA A 35 8.23 7.32 3.08
CA ALA A 35 8.63 5.94 2.81
C ALA A 35 7.42 5.10 2.36
N LEU A 36 6.30 5.21 3.07
CA LEU A 36 5.06 4.53 2.73
C LEU A 36 4.47 5.01 1.39
N ALA A 37 4.50 6.31 1.10
CA ALA A 37 4.03 6.83 -0.19
C ALA A 37 4.87 6.34 -1.37
N GLN A 38 6.20 6.40 -1.24
CA GLN A 38 7.10 5.88 -2.26
C GLN A 38 6.85 4.39 -2.47
N PHE A 39 6.80 3.62 -1.39
CA PHE A 39 6.55 2.19 -1.46
C PHE A 39 5.18 1.87 -2.08
N ALA A 40 4.14 2.64 -1.73
CA ALA A 40 2.81 2.46 -2.29
C ALA A 40 2.73 2.81 -3.79
N ALA A 41 3.62 3.67 -4.29
CA ALA A 41 3.67 4.06 -5.68
C ALA A 41 4.57 3.15 -6.55
N THR A 42 5.50 2.40 -5.95
CA THR A 42 6.49 1.60 -6.71
C THR A 42 6.58 0.13 -6.33
N GLY A 43 6.01 -0.29 -5.19
CA GLY A 43 6.05 -1.67 -4.70
C GLY A 43 5.02 -2.57 -5.39
N CYS A 44 5.45 -3.72 -5.90
CA CYS A 44 4.61 -4.61 -6.71
C CYS A 44 4.32 -5.97 -6.06
N PHE A 45 4.70 -6.22 -4.80
CA PHE A 45 4.60 -7.52 -4.11
C PHE A 45 5.21 -8.70 -4.89
N ASN A 46 6.18 -8.41 -5.74
CA ASN A 46 6.92 -9.39 -6.54
C ASN A 46 8.39 -9.36 -6.14
N GLY A 47 9.13 -10.41 -6.47
CA GLY A 47 10.59 -10.41 -6.33
C GLY A 47 11.23 -9.27 -7.13
N THR A 48 12.02 -8.45 -6.46
CA THR A 48 12.91 -7.44 -7.04
C THR A 48 14.36 -7.82 -6.77
N PHE A 49 15.31 -7.09 -7.33
CA PHE A 49 16.74 -7.40 -7.20
C PHE A 49 17.23 -7.51 -5.74
N TYR A 50 16.68 -6.70 -4.82
CA TYR A 50 17.09 -6.68 -3.41
C TYR A 50 16.04 -7.19 -2.42
N ALA A 51 14.79 -7.39 -2.85
CA ALA A 51 13.70 -7.73 -1.94
C ALA A 51 12.74 -8.76 -2.55
N GLY A 52 12.42 -9.81 -1.78
CA GLY A 52 11.39 -10.80 -2.10
C GLY A 52 9.97 -10.34 -1.78
N ALA A 53 8.97 -11.11 -2.22
CA ALA A 53 7.56 -10.78 -2.03
C ALA A 53 7.16 -10.72 -0.54
N GLU A 54 7.60 -11.68 0.28
CA GLU A 54 7.30 -11.67 1.72
C GLU A 54 7.94 -10.48 2.42
N THR A 55 9.18 -10.13 2.05
CA THR A 55 9.88 -8.98 2.62
C THR A 55 9.16 -7.68 2.31
N GLN A 56 8.66 -7.51 1.08
CA GLN A 56 7.88 -6.34 0.68
C GLN A 56 6.57 -6.21 1.46
N LEU A 57 5.87 -7.32 1.67
CA LEU A 57 4.65 -7.32 2.49
C LEU A 57 4.96 -6.95 3.95
N ALA A 58 6.05 -7.49 4.51
CA ALA A 58 6.49 -7.15 5.86
C ALA A 58 6.84 -5.65 5.97
N THR A 59 7.62 -5.11 5.03
CA THR A 59 7.96 -3.68 4.96
C THR A 59 6.72 -2.81 4.89
N LEU A 60 5.74 -3.16 4.06
CA LEU A 60 4.48 -2.42 3.99
C LEU A 60 3.78 -2.37 5.34
N LYS A 61 3.62 -3.52 6.01
CA LYS A 61 2.96 -3.62 7.31
C LYS A 61 3.68 -2.76 8.35
N THR A 62 5.01 -2.84 8.41
CA THR A 62 5.83 -2.02 9.31
C THR A 62 5.63 -0.52 9.05
N LEU A 63 5.63 -0.08 7.80
CA LEU A 63 5.42 1.32 7.44
C LEU A 63 4.01 1.80 7.78
N ILE A 64 3.00 0.94 7.56
CA ILE A 64 1.60 1.21 7.92
C ILE A 64 1.42 1.32 9.45
N ASP A 65 2.13 0.52 10.24
CA ASP A 65 2.10 0.57 11.70
C ASP A 65 2.78 1.81 12.27
N GLN A 66 3.71 2.43 11.52
CA GLN A 66 4.34 3.70 11.88
C GLN A 66 3.48 4.93 11.54
N VAL A 67 2.40 4.77 10.76
CA VAL A 67 1.53 5.87 10.34
C VAL A 67 0.15 5.74 10.98
N ASN A 68 -0.09 6.52 12.04
CA ASN A 68 -1.35 6.56 12.79
C ASN A 68 -2.44 7.45 12.17
N ASP A 69 -2.27 7.88 10.92
CA ASP A 69 -3.19 8.78 10.22
C ASP A 69 -3.97 7.99 9.16
N ASN A 70 -5.18 7.55 9.53
CA ASN A 70 -6.03 6.77 8.63
C ASN A 70 -6.53 7.59 7.43
N VAL A 71 -6.67 8.92 7.57
CA VAL A 71 -7.06 9.79 6.45
C VAL A 71 -5.94 9.82 5.42
N TYR A 72 -4.69 9.86 5.86
CA TYR A 72 -3.54 9.71 4.97
C TYR A 72 -3.54 8.36 4.26
N LEU A 73 -3.76 7.25 4.97
CA LEU A 73 -3.84 5.92 4.36
C LEU A 73 -4.97 5.83 3.32
N ALA A 74 -6.13 6.41 3.59
CA ALA A 74 -7.26 6.49 2.67
C ALA A 74 -6.91 7.25 1.39
N LYS A 75 -6.32 8.45 1.53
CA LYS A 75 -5.84 9.23 0.38
C LYS A 75 -4.76 8.49 -0.40
N LEU A 76 -3.86 7.79 0.29
CA LEU A 76 -2.79 7.03 -0.34
C LEU A 76 -3.34 5.82 -1.12
N ALA A 77 -4.35 5.11 -0.58
CA ALA A 77 -4.99 3.99 -1.28
C ALA A 77 -5.60 4.45 -2.61
N VAL A 78 -6.31 5.59 -2.58
CA VAL A 78 -6.87 6.23 -3.78
C VAL A 78 -5.78 6.66 -4.74
N TYR A 79 -4.72 7.33 -4.25
CA TYR A 79 -3.61 7.77 -5.09
C TYR A 79 -2.90 6.59 -5.77
N ALA A 80 -2.63 5.53 -5.01
CA ALA A 80 -2.01 4.31 -5.50
C ALA A 80 -2.83 3.72 -6.65
N ARG A 81 -4.17 3.75 -6.55
CA ARG A 81 -5.06 3.27 -7.60
C ARG A 81 -5.10 4.19 -8.82
N GLU A 82 -5.43 5.46 -8.62
CA GLU A 82 -5.81 6.39 -9.69
C GLU A 82 -4.61 7.06 -10.38
N ARG A 83 -3.48 7.19 -9.68
CA ARG A 83 -2.29 7.93 -10.16
C ARG A 83 -1.07 7.04 -10.34
N ALA A 84 -0.83 6.11 -9.42
CA ALA A 84 0.26 5.14 -9.54
C ALA A 84 -0.16 3.86 -10.29
N TYR A 85 -1.45 3.70 -10.62
CA TYR A 85 -2.01 2.56 -11.35
C TYR A 85 -1.75 1.19 -10.72
N MET A 86 -1.54 1.18 -9.41
CA MET A 86 -1.34 -0.03 -8.63
C MET A 86 -2.65 -0.80 -8.46
N LYS A 87 -2.53 -2.13 -8.38
CA LYS A 87 -3.67 -3.06 -8.17
C LYS A 87 -3.62 -3.63 -6.76
N ASP A 88 -2.58 -4.40 -6.49
CA ASP A 88 -2.48 -5.16 -5.24
C ASP A 88 -2.14 -4.23 -4.07
N MET A 89 -1.28 -3.23 -4.28
CA MET A 89 -0.93 -2.24 -3.25
C MET A 89 -2.15 -1.43 -2.77
N SER A 90 -2.99 -0.96 -3.70
CA SER A 90 -4.20 -0.21 -3.34
C SER A 90 -5.22 -1.10 -2.62
N ALA A 91 -5.33 -2.37 -3.02
CA ALA A 91 -6.16 -3.35 -2.31
C ALA A 91 -5.64 -3.64 -0.89
N ALA A 92 -4.32 -3.72 -0.71
CA ALA A 92 -3.69 -3.93 0.59
C ALA A 92 -3.98 -2.75 1.55
N LEU A 93 -3.83 -1.51 1.08
CA LEU A 93 -4.17 -0.31 1.86
C LEU A 93 -5.66 -0.26 2.20
N ALA A 94 -6.54 -0.64 1.27
CA ALA A 94 -7.98 -0.76 1.54
C ALA A 94 -8.27 -1.86 2.57
N ALA A 95 -7.58 -3.01 2.52
CA ALA A 95 -7.71 -4.08 3.50
C ALA A 95 -7.29 -3.63 4.90
N THR A 96 -6.22 -2.86 5.01
CA THR A 96 -5.81 -2.22 6.27
C THR A 96 -6.90 -1.29 6.81
N LEU A 97 -7.48 -0.45 5.95
CA LEU A 97 -8.57 0.45 6.35
C LEU A 97 -9.82 -0.32 6.80
N ALA A 98 -10.15 -1.42 6.13
CA ALA A 98 -11.25 -2.29 6.56
C ALA A 98 -11.09 -2.79 8.01
N ALA A 99 -9.85 -3.00 8.45
CA ALA A 99 -9.53 -3.40 9.82
C ALA A 99 -9.44 -2.22 10.80
N ARG A 100 -8.93 -1.05 10.37
CA ARG A 100 -8.66 0.10 11.24
C ARG A 100 -9.81 1.11 11.32
N ASP A 101 -10.44 1.42 10.19
CA ASP A 101 -11.47 2.45 10.06
C ASP A 101 -12.45 2.08 8.95
N THR A 102 -13.55 1.46 9.35
CA THR A 102 -14.58 1.01 8.41
C THR A 102 -15.26 2.16 7.67
N VAL A 103 -15.34 3.36 8.25
CA VAL A 103 -15.98 4.52 7.62
C VAL A 103 -15.14 4.99 6.44
N LEU A 104 -13.84 5.20 6.66
CA LEU A 104 -12.92 5.58 5.60
C LEU A 104 -12.79 4.50 4.53
N PHE A 105 -12.80 3.23 4.92
CA PHE A 105 -12.85 2.11 3.98
C PHE A 105 -14.03 2.24 3.02
N HIS A 106 -15.26 2.44 3.52
CA HIS A 106 -16.45 2.59 2.68
C HIS A 106 -16.37 3.81 1.76
N GLN A 107 -15.75 4.91 2.21
CA GLN A 107 -15.57 6.13 1.40
C GLN A 107 -14.62 5.92 0.22
N VAL A 108 -13.55 5.13 0.40
CA VAL A 108 -12.57 4.88 -0.67
C VAL A 108 -12.88 3.65 -1.52
N PHE A 109 -13.76 2.76 -1.03
CA PHE A 109 -14.00 1.45 -1.63
C PHE A 109 -14.30 1.52 -3.13
N ASP A 110 -15.28 2.32 -3.56
CA ASP A 110 -15.70 2.35 -4.97
C ASP A 110 -14.66 3.01 -5.89
N ARG A 111 -13.75 3.82 -5.33
CA ARG A 111 -12.63 4.42 -6.08
C ARG A 111 -11.45 3.47 -6.23
N VAL A 112 -11.18 2.67 -5.21
CA VAL A 112 -10.07 1.70 -5.20
C VAL A 112 -10.46 0.42 -5.93
N ILE A 113 -11.69 -0.06 -5.71
CA ILE A 113 -12.21 -1.35 -6.20
C ILE A 113 -13.06 -1.10 -7.46
N ASP A 114 -12.38 -0.66 -8.52
CA ASP A 114 -13.00 -0.27 -9.78
C ASP A 114 -13.36 -1.47 -10.70
N ASN A 115 -12.79 -2.65 -10.49
CA ASN A 115 -12.99 -3.83 -11.32
C ASN A 115 -12.95 -5.14 -10.49
N GLY A 116 -13.40 -6.24 -11.12
CA GLY A 116 -13.50 -7.53 -10.43
C GLY A 116 -12.16 -8.14 -10.03
N ARG A 117 -11.06 -7.81 -10.74
CA ARG A 117 -9.72 -8.27 -10.36
C ARG A 117 -9.32 -7.68 -9.01
N VAL A 118 -9.47 -6.37 -8.81
CA VAL A 118 -9.09 -5.73 -7.53
C VAL A 118 -10.03 -6.17 -6.40
N LEU A 119 -11.32 -6.39 -6.69
CA LEU A 119 -12.28 -6.94 -5.73
C LEU A 119 -11.85 -8.33 -5.23
N ARG A 120 -11.42 -9.20 -6.16
CA ARG A 120 -10.91 -10.53 -5.88
C ARG A 120 -9.62 -10.48 -5.07
N THR A 121 -8.68 -9.61 -5.44
CA THR A 121 -7.44 -9.39 -4.67
C THR A 121 -7.75 -8.98 -3.24
N LEU A 122 -8.68 -8.03 -3.03
CA LEU A 122 -9.09 -7.60 -1.71
C LEU A 122 -9.69 -8.76 -0.89
N PHE A 123 -10.55 -9.57 -1.51
CA PHE A 123 -11.13 -10.75 -0.88
C PHE A 123 -10.06 -11.77 -0.45
N GLN A 124 -9.12 -12.09 -1.35
CA GLN A 124 -7.96 -12.95 -1.09
C GLN A 124 -7.14 -12.43 0.10
N MET A 125 -6.82 -11.14 0.11
CA MET A 125 -6.08 -10.49 1.20
C MET A 125 -6.81 -10.59 2.54
N ILE A 126 -8.13 -10.35 2.57
CA ILE A 126 -8.93 -10.53 3.78
C ILE A 126 -8.89 -12.00 4.24
N ARG A 127 -9.14 -12.96 3.34
CA ARG A 127 -9.15 -14.39 3.66
C ARG A 127 -7.80 -14.94 4.12
N SER A 128 -6.70 -14.37 3.64
CA SER A 128 -5.35 -14.71 4.12
C SER A 128 -5.15 -14.41 5.60
N GLY A 129 -5.87 -13.41 6.14
CA GLY A 129 -5.68 -12.92 7.51
C GLY A 129 -4.44 -12.04 7.70
N GLN A 130 -3.71 -11.70 6.63
CA GLN A 130 -2.49 -10.89 6.74
C GLN A 130 -2.75 -9.43 7.16
N PHE A 131 -3.98 -8.95 6.94
CA PHE A 131 -4.44 -7.60 7.23
C PHE A 131 -5.49 -7.54 8.36
N GLY A 132 -5.56 -8.58 9.19
CA GLY A 132 -6.47 -8.64 10.33
C GLY A 132 -7.27 -9.95 10.37
N LYS A 133 -8.59 -9.85 10.56
CA LYS A 133 -9.45 -11.03 10.68
C LYS A 133 -9.65 -11.70 9.32
N LYS A 134 -9.62 -13.04 9.30
CA LYS A 134 -9.90 -13.86 8.11
C LYS A 134 -11.35 -13.79 7.64
N SER A 135 -12.27 -13.35 8.49
CA SER A 135 -13.71 -13.34 8.22
C SER A 135 -14.16 -12.03 7.55
N LEU A 136 -15.14 -12.15 6.65
CA LEU A 136 -15.87 -10.98 6.16
C LEU A 136 -16.86 -10.55 7.24
N SER A 137 -16.57 -9.42 7.89
CA SER A 137 -17.53 -8.74 8.75
C SER A 137 -18.80 -8.36 7.98
N SER A 138 -19.91 -8.12 8.67
CA SER A 138 -21.15 -7.63 8.06
C SER A 138 -20.94 -6.35 7.24
N SER A 139 -20.05 -5.47 7.69
CA SER A 139 -19.65 -4.25 6.99
C SER A 139 -18.96 -4.56 5.65
N LEU A 140 -18.03 -5.53 5.63
CA LEU A 140 -17.37 -5.97 4.39
C LEU A 140 -18.35 -6.67 3.45
N GLN A 141 -19.19 -7.57 3.98
CA GLN A 141 -20.22 -8.23 3.17
C GLN A 141 -21.12 -7.21 2.46
N ARG A 142 -21.55 -6.16 3.16
CA ARG A 142 -22.33 -5.06 2.57
C ARG A 142 -21.60 -4.32 1.45
N ALA A 143 -20.29 -4.06 1.59
CA ALA A 143 -19.50 -3.41 0.55
C ALA A 143 -19.41 -4.30 -0.71
N PHE A 144 -19.09 -5.58 -0.53
CA PHE A 144 -19.01 -6.56 -1.62
C PHE A 144 -20.37 -6.74 -2.31
N GLN A 145 -21.45 -6.89 -1.54
CA GLN A 145 -22.82 -6.99 -2.07
C GLN A 145 -23.22 -5.73 -2.85
N ARG A 146 -22.94 -4.54 -2.30
CA ARG A 146 -23.21 -3.26 -2.99
C ARG A 146 -22.52 -3.21 -4.35
N TRP A 147 -21.25 -3.62 -4.41
CA TRP A 147 -20.50 -3.65 -5.65
C TRP A 147 -21.11 -4.63 -6.67
N LEU A 148 -21.39 -5.86 -6.24
CA LEU A 148 -21.94 -6.90 -7.13
C LEU A 148 -23.34 -6.51 -7.65
N ASN A 149 -24.18 -5.94 -6.79
CA ASN A 149 -25.54 -5.54 -7.15
C ASN A 149 -25.60 -4.28 -8.02
N SER A 150 -24.54 -3.46 -8.03
CA SER A 150 -24.48 -2.22 -8.84
C SER A 150 -23.61 -2.35 -10.09
N ALA A 151 -22.84 -3.43 -10.22
CA ALA A 151 -21.99 -3.65 -11.38
C ALA A 151 -22.83 -3.98 -12.62
N ALA A 152 -22.52 -3.32 -13.74
CA ALA A 152 -23.12 -3.62 -15.03
C ALA A 152 -22.85 -5.08 -15.46
N PRO A 153 -23.74 -5.72 -16.22
CA PRO A 153 -23.57 -7.10 -16.67
C PRO A 153 -22.23 -7.37 -17.36
N GLU A 154 -21.75 -6.44 -18.18
CA GLU A 154 -20.44 -6.52 -18.85
C GLU A 154 -19.28 -6.57 -17.86
N LYS A 155 -19.37 -5.76 -16.79
CA LYS A 155 -18.37 -5.70 -15.73
C LYS A 155 -18.34 -7.01 -14.94
N LEU A 156 -19.51 -7.57 -14.64
CA LEU A 156 -19.63 -8.89 -14.01
C LEU A 156 -19.07 -9.99 -14.91
N LEU A 157 -19.44 -10.02 -16.18
CA LEU A 157 -18.94 -11.00 -17.15
C LEU A 157 -17.41 -10.94 -17.25
N SER A 158 -16.84 -9.73 -17.40
CA SER A 158 -15.38 -9.55 -17.45
C SER A 158 -14.68 -10.03 -16.18
N ALA A 159 -15.35 -9.92 -15.04
CA ALA A 159 -14.83 -10.32 -13.74
C ALA A 159 -15.00 -11.83 -13.45
N SER A 160 -15.94 -12.50 -14.11
CA SER A 160 -16.13 -13.95 -14.09
C SER A 160 -15.11 -14.70 -14.96
N ILE A 161 -14.37 -14.01 -15.83
CA ILE A 161 -13.31 -14.62 -16.65
C ILE A 161 -12.03 -14.79 -15.80
N GLY A 162 -11.59 -16.04 -15.60
CA GLY A 162 -10.34 -16.40 -14.90
C GLY A 162 -10.50 -17.53 -13.85
N HIS A 163 -9.38 -17.97 -13.24
CA HIS A 163 -9.33 -19.06 -12.25
C HIS A 163 -8.86 -18.55 -10.85
N ASP A 164 -9.36 -19.17 -9.78
CA ASP A 164 -8.99 -19.06 -8.35
C ASP A 164 -8.88 -17.68 -7.65
N PRO A 165 -9.93 -17.25 -6.92
CA PRO A 165 -11.33 -17.63 -7.09
C PRO A 165 -11.91 -16.85 -8.28
N SER A 166 -12.74 -17.46 -9.13
CA SER A 166 -13.60 -16.66 -10.01
C SER A 166 -14.60 -15.86 -9.17
N LEU A 167 -15.16 -14.78 -9.72
CA LEU A 167 -16.44 -14.29 -9.18
C LEU A 167 -17.52 -15.38 -9.31
#